data_AF-A0A426X8V9-F1
#
_entry.id   AF-A0A426X8V9-F1
#
_cell.length_a   1.000
_cell.length_b   1.000
_cell.length_c   1.000
_cell.angle_alpha   90.00
_cell.angle_beta   90.00
_cell.angle_gamma   90.00
#
_symmetry.space_group_name_H-M   'P 1'
#
loop_
_entity.id
_entity.type
_entity.pdbx_description
1 polymer ?
#
loop_
_entity_poly.entity_id
_entity_poly.type
_entity_poly.pdbx_seq_one_letter_code
_entity_poly.pdbx_strand_id
1 'polypeptide(L)'
;MVVVAPTRAFTCIQVETCLTPCLAYLTGQQPAPTPACCDGVRRLKNMGITPAERQFACNCVKQAAAHFPNLKDDAVSDLPGLCATPLPFPISLEFDCSK
;
A
#
# COMPACT_ATOMS: atom_id res chain seq x y z
N MET A 1 -28.89 -12.54 -9.94
CA MET A 1 -28.58 -12.46 -8.50
C MET A 1 -27.42 -11.50 -8.34
N VAL A 2 -27.65 -10.30 -7.80
CA VAL A 2 -26.57 -9.34 -7.54
C VAL A 2 -25.83 -9.85 -6.31
N VAL A 3 -24.67 -10.46 -6.53
CA VAL A 3 -23.76 -10.87 -5.48
C VAL A 3 -23.22 -9.58 -4.86
N VAL A 4 -23.89 -9.09 -3.82
CA VAL A 4 -23.30 -8.11 -2.92
C VAL A 4 -22.31 -8.89 -2.08
N ALA A 5 -21.06 -8.96 -2.56
CA ALA A 5 -19.92 -9.32 -1.73
C ALA A 5 -19.99 -8.50 -0.43
N PRO A 6 -19.58 -9.03 0.74
CA PRO A 6 -19.52 -8.24 1.96
C PRO A 6 -18.84 -6.93 1.59
N THR A 7 -19.49 -5.79 1.87
CA THR A 7 -19.02 -4.47 1.44
C THR A 7 -17.68 -4.21 2.13
N ARG A 8 -16.60 -4.74 1.57
CA ARG A 8 -15.24 -4.43 1.98
C ARG A 8 -15.11 -2.94 1.74
N ALA A 9 -14.66 -2.21 2.75
CA ALA A 9 -14.54 -0.75 2.66
C ALA A 9 -13.68 -0.30 1.47
N PHE A 10 -12.83 -1.19 0.95
CA PHE A 10 -11.99 -0.97 -0.21
C PHE A 10 -11.68 -2.26 -1.00
N THR A 11 -11.11 -2.12 -2.20
CA THR A 11 -10.66 -3.21 -3.09
C THR A 11 -9.15 -3.14 -3.36
N CYS A 12 -8.55 -4.22 -3.88
CA CYS A 12 -7.13 -4.21 -4.24
C CYS A 12 -6.80 -3.23 -5.37
N ILE A 13 -7.72 -3.01 -6.32
CA ILE A 13 -7.60 -1.99 -7.36
C ILE A 13 -7.47 -0.58 -6.73
N GLN A 14 -8.21 -0.30 -5.65
CA GLN A 14 -8.09 0.97 -4.95
C GLN A 14 -6.74 1.11 -4.22
N VAL A 15 -6.20 0.00 -3.68
CA VAL A 15 -4.86 -0.02 -3.07
C VAL A 15 -3.79 0.28 -4.12
N GLU A 16 -3.85 -0.37 -5.29
CA GLU A 16 -2.97 -0.07 -6.43
C GLU A 16 -3.04 1.39 -6.86
N THR A 17 -4.26 1.93 -6.97
CA THR A 17 -4.47 3.32 -7.35
C THR A 17 -3.84 4.29 -6.34
N CYS A 18 -3.85 3.95 -5.05
CA CYS A 18 -3.18 4.74 -4.01
C CYS A 18 -1.64 4.67 -4.12
N LEU A 19 -1.08 3.55 -4.57
CA LEU A 19 0.37 3.35 -4.71
C LEU A 19 0.93 3.78 -6.06
N THR A 20 0.10 3.94 -7.09
CA THR A 20 0.49 4.42 -8.43
C THR A 20 1.36 5.70 -8.39
N PRO A 21 1.00 6.77 -7.63
CA PRO A 21 1.84 7.96 -7.53
C PRO A 21 3.17 7.74 -6.77
N CYS A 22 3.32 6.62 -6.07
CA CYS A 22 4.54 6.26 -5.34
C CYS A 22 5.58 5.55 -6.22
N LEU A 23 5.17 5.00 -7.37
CA LEU A 23 6.02 4.13 -8.19
C LEU A 23 7.36 4.72 -8.56
N ALA A 24 7.41 6.01 -8.92
CA ALA A 24 8.66 6.68 -9.27
C ALA A 24 9.64 6.71 -8.09
N TYR A 25 9.17 6.91 -6.86
CA TYR A 25 10.02 6.79 -5.67
C TYR A 25 10.36 5.34 -5.35
N LEU A 26 9.36 4.44 -5.37
CA LEU A 26 9.55 3.03 -5.03
C LEU A 26 10.50 2.29 -5.99
N THR A 27 10.60 2.73 -7.24
CA THR A 27 11.55 2.19 -8.24
C THR A 27 12.89 2.94 -8.24
N GLY A 28 13.06 3.95 -7.38
CA GLY A 28 14.26 4.77 -7.31
C GLY A 28 14.45 5.74 -8.48
N GLN A 29 13.41 6.02 -9.26
CA GLN A 29 13.40 7.09 -10.27
C GLN A 29 13.37 8.48 -9.64
N GLN A 30 12.83 8.58 -8.41
CA GLN A 30 12.83 9.80 -7.61
C GLN A 30 13.48 9.57 -6.24
N PRO A 31 14.19 10.57 -5.70
CA PRO A 31 14.84 10.47 -4.39
C PRO A 31 13.87 10.59 -3.22
N ALA A 32 12.64 11.08 -3.44
CA ALA A 32 11.64 11.28 -2.40
C ALA A 32 10.21 11.02 -2.94
N PRO A 33 9.26 10.59 -2.08
CA PRO A 33 7.87 10.43 -2.46
C PRO A 33 7.19 11.76 -2.76
N THR A 34 6.28 11.76 -3.73
CA THR A 34 5.46 12.93 -4.06
C THR A 34 4.39 13.16 -2.99
N PRO A 35 3.83 14.38 -2.87
CA PRO A 35 2.69 14.62 -1.98
C PRO A 35 1.49 13.70 -2.28
N ALA A 36 1.23 13.45 -3.57
CA ALA A 36 0.19 12.53 -4.02
C ALA A 36 0.44 11.08 -3.57
N CYS A 37 1.70 10.63 -3.58
CA CYS A 37 2.08 9.35 -3.01
C CYS A 37 1.75 9.30 -1.51
N CYS A 38 2.17 10.30 -0.75
CA CYS A 38 1.92 10.32 0.68
C CYS A 38 0.42 10.40 1.04
N ASP A 39 -0.40 11.07 0.23
CA ASP A 39 -1.86 11.01 0.39
C ASP A 39 -2.44 9.63 0.10
N GLY A 40 -1.88 8.90 -0.87
CA GLY A 40 -2.18 7.48 -1.08
C GLY A 40 -1.87 6.62 0.15
N VAL A 41 -0.67 6.77 0.72
CA VAL A 41 -0.25 6.08 1.95
C VAL A 41 -1.16 6.42 3.13
N ARG A 42 -1.57 7.68 3.26
CA ARG A 42 -2.53 8.14 4.28
C ARG A 42 -3.90 7.50 4.12
N ARG A 43 -4.36 7.30 2.88
CA ARG A 43 -5.60 6.56 2.61
C ARG A 43 -5.48 5.09 2.99
N LEU A 44 -4.34 4.44 2.68
CA LEU A 44 -4.08 3.06 3.09
C LEU A 44 -4.09 2.90 4.62
N LYS A 45 -3.58 3.90 5.37
CA LYS A 45 -3.69 3.94 6.83
C LYS A 45 -5.13 3.88 7.32
N ASN A 46 -6.02 4.62 6.64
CA ASN A 46 -7.44 4.65 6.97
C ASN A 46 -8.21 3.40 6.47
N MET A 47 -7.60 2.61 5.59
CA MET A 47 -8.14 1.34 5.13
C MET A 47 -7.80 0.20 6.10
N GLY A 48 -6.59 0.17 6.68
CA GLY A 48 -6.14 -0.89 7.60
C GLY A 48 -6.46 -0.65 9.09
N ILE A 49 -7.69 -0.24 9.42
CA ILE A 49 -8.08 0.07 10.82
C ILE A 49 -8.16 -1.22 11.65
N THR A 50 -8.89 -2.22 11.14
CA THR A 50 -9.09 -3.52 11.80
C THR A 50 -8.05 -4.56 11.35
N PRO A 51 -7.77 -5.60 12.16
CA PRO A 51 -6.84 -6.67 11.76
C PRO A 51 -7.20 -7.34 10.43
N ALA A 52 -8.49 -7.59 10.19
CA ALA A 52 -8.96 -8.18 8.93
C ALA A 52 -8.67 -7.26 7.73
N GLU A 53 -8.85 -5.95 7.88
CA GLU A 53 -8.51 -4.98 6.84
C GLU A 53 -7.01 -4.84 6.64
N ARG A 54 -6.19 -4.94 7.69
CA ARG A 54 -4.72 -4.93 7.56
C ARG A 54 -4.22 -6.12 6.77
N GLN A 55 -4.71 -7.32 7.09
CA GLN A 55 -4.38 -8.53 6.32
C GLN A 55 -4.83 -8.39 4.87
N PHE A 56 -6.03 -7.85 4.64
CA PHE A 56 -6.53 -7.64 3.28
C PHE A 56 -5.71 -6.60 2.50
N ALA A 57 -5.45 -5.43 3.10
CA ALA A 57 -4.63 -4.37 2.51
C ALA A 57 -3.22 -4.88 2.22
N CYS A 58 -2.59 -5.61 3.14
CA CYS A 58 -1.27 -6.21 2.94
C CYS A 58 -1.27 -7.16 1.73
N ASN A 59 -2.25 -8.06 1.62
CA ASN A 59 -2.38 -8.95 0.46
C ASN A 59 -2.59 -8.19 -0.85
N CYS A 60 -3.34 -7.09 -0.83
CA CYS A 60 -3.50 -6.22 -1.99
C CYS A 60 -2.21 -5.49 -2.38
N VAL A 61 -1.45 -4.99 -1.40
CA VAL A 61 -0.13 -4.36 -1.63
C VAL A 61 0.83 -5.37 -2.24
N LYS A 62 0.82 -6.62 -1.75
CA LYS A 62 1.66 -7.70 -2.31
C LYS A 62 1.30 -8.02 -3.76
N GLN A 63 0.01 -8.05 -4.09
CA GLN A 63 -0.44 -8.22 -5.48
C GLN A 63 0.01 -7.03 -6.34
N ALA A 64 -0.24 -5.80 -5.88
CA ALA A 64 0.22 -4.58 -6.53
C ALA A 64 1.73 -4.62 -6.79
N ALA A 65 2.52 -5.02 -5.80
CA ALA A 65 3.96 -5.18 -5.90
C ALA A 65 4.36 -6.13 -7.02
N ALA A 66 3.66 -7.25 -7.18
CA ALA A 66 3.92 -8.20 -8.25
C ALA A 66 3.60 -7.62 -9.64
N HIS A 67 2.69 -6.65 -9.74
CA HIS A 67 2.41 -5.91 -10.98
C HIS A 67 3.47 -4.84 -11.30
N PHE A 68 4.26 -4.42 -10.32
CA PHE A 68 5.26 -3.37 -10.48
C PHE A 68 6.68 -3.94 -10.47
N PRO A 69 7.35 -4.03 -11.63
CA PRO A 69 8.73 -4.50 -11.68
C PRO A 69 9.69 -3.47 -11.06
N ASN A 70 10.79 -3.94 -10.48
CA ASN A 70 11.91 -3.12 -9.95
C ASN A 70 11.59 -2.24 -8.73
N LEU A 71 10.65 -2.64 -7.89
CA LEU A 71 10.47 -1.98 -6.60
C LEU A 71 11.67 -2.24 -5.68
N LYS A 72 12.11 -1.20 -4.96
CA LYS A 72 13.19 -1.25 -3.98
C LYS A 72 12.63 -1.43 -2.57
N ASP A 73 13.03 -2.48 -1.88
CA ASP A 73 12.53 -2.77 -0.53
C ASP A 73 12.87 -1.67 0.48
N ASP A 74 14.05 -1.06 0.37
CA ASP A 74 14.43 0.10 1.20
C ASP A 74 13.45 1.27 1.02
N ALA A 75 13.11 1.61 -0.23
CA ALA A 75 12.17 2.70 -0.53
C ALA A 75 10.76 2.40 0.00
N VAL A 76 10.34 1.13 -0.04
CA VAL A 76 9.05 0.71 0.50
C VAL A 76 9.03 0.84 2.03
N SER A 77 10.12 0.44 2.69
CA SER A 77 10.28 0.52 4.14
C SER A 77 10.42 1.97 4.66
N ASP A 78 11.06 2.85 3.89
CA ASP A 78 11.22 4.28 4.22
C ASP A 78 9.96 5.12 3.95
N LEU A 79 9.10 4.68 3.02
CA LEU A 79 7.90 5.39 2.59
C LEU A 79 7.02 5.91 3.76
N PRO A 80 6.69 5.10 4.78
CA PRO A 80 5.81 5.54 5.87
C PRO A 80 6.46 6.64 6.71
N GLY A 81 7.79 6.55 6.91
CA GLY A 81 8.58 7.55 7.62
C GLY A 81 8.67 8.86 6.86
N LEU A 82 8.98 8.80 5.55
CA LEU A 82 9.08 9.98 4.68
C LEU A 82 7.73 10.68 4.50
N CYS A 83 6.63 9.94 4.49
CA CYS A 83 5.29 10.50 4.41
C CYS A 83 4.71 10.93 5.77
N ALA A 84 5.49 10.89 6.85
CA ALA A 84 5.07 11.17 8.22
C ALA A 84 3.76 10.45 8.59
N THR A 85 3.55 9.26 8.03
CA THR A 85 2.33 8.47 8.14
C THR A 85 2.72 7.13 8.74
N PRO A 86 2.93 7.06 10.06
CA PRO A 86 3.23 5.79 10.72
C PRO A 86 2.01 4.89 10.51
N LEU A 87 2.23 3.81 9.77
CA LEU A 87 1.23 2.79 9.54
C LEU A 87 1.26 1.80 10.70
N PRO A 88 0.09 1.29 11.13
CA PRO A 88 0.02 0.30 12.19
C PRO A 88 0.45 -1.11 11.71
N PHE A 89 0.96 -1.23 10.48
CA PHE A 89 1.49 -2.43 9.85
C PHE A 89 2.64 -2.02 8.92
N PRO A 90 3.65 -2.89 8.73
CA PRO A 90 4.70 -2.65 7.76
C PRO A 90 4.11 -2.68 6.34
N ILE A 91 4.46 -1.68 5.52
CA ILE A 91 4.41 -1.86 4.07
C ILE A 91 5.72 -2.55 3.73
N SER A 92 5.69 -3.84 3.41
CA SER A 92 6.83 -4.49 2.76
C SER A 92 6.28 -5.44 1.70
N LEU A 93 6.99 -5.54 0.57
CA LEU A 93 6.54 -6.32 -0.58
C LEU A 93 6.65 -7.83 -0.32
N GLU A 94 7.55 -8.20 0.60
CA GLU A 94 7.85 -9.57 0.99
C GLU A 94 7.28 -9.94 2.37
N PHE A 95 6.60 -9.02 3.08
CA PHE A 95 6.12 -9.31 4.43
C PHE A 95 5.03 -10.38 4.43
N ASP A 96 5.06 -11.22 5.47
CA ASP A 96 4.01 -12.21 5.69
C ASP A 96 2.75 -11.51 6.20
N CYS A 97 1.77 -11.33 5.31
CA CYS A 97 0.47 -10.71 5.61
C CYS A 97 -0.41 -11.52 6.58
N SER A 98 0.07 -12.64 7.12
CA SER A 98 -0.66 -13.50 8.06
C SER A 98 -0.38 -13.17 9.54
N LYS A 99 0.50 -12.20 9.83
CA LYS A 99 0.88 -11.80 11.20
C LYS A 99 0.50 -10.37 11.54
#